data_AF-A0A7S2SW98-F1
#
_entry.id   AF-A0A7S2SW98-F1
#
_cell.length_a   1.000
_cell.length_b   1.000
_cell.length_c   1.000
_cell.angle_alpha   90.00
_cell.angle_beta   90.00
_cell.angle_gamma   90.00
#
_symmetry.space_group_name_H-M   'P 1'
#
loop_
_entity.id
_entity.type
_entity.pdbx_description
1 polymer ?
#
loop_
_entity_poly.entity_id
_entity_poly.type
_entity_poly.pdbx_seq_one_letter_code
_entity_poly.pdbx_strand_id
1 'polypeptide(L)'
;SMLFDIILMKQANFNSVRCSHYPNQYEWYELCSIFGLYVVDEANLETHGFDPTLQYNEENPCCNPEWSSAIMERGTRLVSMHSNHPSIVIWSLGNEAGYGPSIAAMAGWIRDFDDTRPIQYEGGGSRTSSTDVICPMYARVKQILKVDSMQDEHRPLILCEYSHSMGNSTGNLHKYWEAFYSNESLQGGFIWDWVDQGL
;
A
#
# COMPACT_ATOMS: atom_id res chain seq x y z
N SER A 1 -15.42 -6.79 15.16
CA SER A 1 -14.59 -8.00 15.29
C SER A 1 -14.17 -8.41 13.89
N MET A 2 -13.00 -9.03 13.71
CA MET A 2 -12.45 -9.32 12.37
C MET A 2 -13.48 -9.93 11.39
N LEU A 3 -14.22 -10.95 11.84
CA LEU A 3 -15.26 -11.59 11.02
C LEU A 3 -16.41 -10.65 10.66
N PHE A 4 -16.85 -9.81 11.60
CA PHE A 4 -17.92 -8.84 11.35
C PHE A 4 -17.50 -7.81 10.31
N ASP A 5 -16.26 -7.31 10.39
CA ASP A 5 -15.71 -6.35 9.43
C ASP A 5 -15.67 -6.97 8.02
N ILE A 6 -15.15 -8.20 7.89
CA ILE A 6 -15.11 -8.92 6.61
C ILE A 6 -16.52 -9.13 6.03
N ILE A 7 -17.50 -9.52 6.85
CA ILE A 7 -18.87 -9.71 6.38
C ILE A 7 -19.45 -8.40 5.83
N LEU A 8 -19.25 -7.28 6.53
CA LEU A 8 -19.73 -5.98 6.08
C LEU A 8 -19.03 -5.54 4.79
N MET A 9 -17.70 -5.71 4.69
CA MET A 9 -16.94 -5.42 3.47
C MET A 9 -17.52 -6.18 2.27
N LYS A 10 -17.77 -7.49 2.42
CA LYS A 10 -18.33 -8.33 1.35
C LYS A 10 -19.76 -7.91 0.99
N GLN A 11 -20.61 -7.57 1.97
CA GLN A 11 -21.96 -7.07 1.73
C GLN A 11 -21.98 -5.73 1.00
N ALA A 12 -20.95 -4.90 1.21
CA ALA A 12 -20.77 -3.61 0.57
C ALA A 12 -19.97 -3.68 -0.76
N ASN A 13 -19.76 -4.88 -1.31
CA ASN A 13 -19.03 -5.14 -2.55
C ASN A 13 -17.53 -4.79 -2.54
N PHE A 14 -16.90 -4.66 -1.38
CA PHE A 14 -15.44 -4.60 -1.31
C PHE A 14 -14.84 -5.98 -1.62
N ASN A 15 -13.75 -5.98 -2.39
CA ASN A 15 -13.00 -7.18 -2.77
C ASN A 15 -11.56 -7.17 -2.24
N SER A 16 -11.09 -6.06 -1.68
CA SER A 16 -9.72 -5.90 -1.21
C SER A 16 -9.62 -5.07 0.07
N VAL A 17 -8.54 -5.29 0.82
CA VAL A 17 -8.17 -4.52 2.01
C VAL A 17 -6.66 -4.28 2.04
N ARG A 18 -6.24 -3.08 2.46
CA ARG A 18 -4.84 -2.76 2.77
C ARG A 18 -4.69 -2.78 4.28
N CYS A 19 -3.68 -3.48 4.78
CA CYS A 19 -3.35 -3.53 6.20
C CYS A 19 -2.65 -2.23 6.65
N SER A 20 -3.35 -1.09 6.60
CA SER A 20 -2.83 0.21 6.99
C SER A 20 -2.56 0.30 8.50
N HIS A 21 -1.34 0.52 8.99
CA HIS A 21 -0.03 0.56 8.29
C HIS A 21 0.94 -0.44 8.92
N TYR A 22 0.46 -1.66 9.14
CA TYR A 22 1.19 -2.72 9.83
C TYR A 22 0.50 -4.08 9.64
N PRO A 23 1.22 -5.20 9.86
CA PRO A 23 0.62 -6.51 9.80
C PRO A 23 -0.43 -6.71 10.91
N ASN A 24 -1.52 -7.39 10.60
CA ASN A 24 -2.59 -7.74 11.53
C ASN A 24 -2.31 -9.07 12.27
N GLN A 25 -3.24 -9.47 13.14
CA GLN A 25 -3.24 -10.80 13.75
C GLN A 25 -3.31 -11.89 12.66
N TYR A 26 -2.65 -13.04 12.89
CA TYR A 26 -2.54 -14.12 11.91
C TYR A 26 -3.92 -14.59 11.38
N GLU A 27 -4.91 -14.66 12.27
CA GLU A 27 -6.28 -15.06 11.98
C GLU A 27 -6.98 -14.12 10.97
N TRP A 28 -6.57 -12.85 10.87
CA TRP A 28 -7.07 -11.93 9.85
C TRP A 28 -6.83 -12.47 8.44
N TYR A 29 -5.61 -12.94 8.18
CA TYR A 29 -5.20 -13.45 6.86
C TYR A 29 -5.85 -14.79 6.53
N GLU A 30 -6.08 -15.64 7.55
CA GLU A 30 -6.88 -16.86 7.40
C GLU A 30 -8.32 -16.54 7.00
N LEU A 31 -8.95 -15.58 7.69
CA LEU A 31 -10.30 -15.14 7.37
C LEU A 31 -10.37 -14.51 5.96
N CYS A 32 -9.45 -13.63 5.59
CA CYS A 32 -9.40 -13.07 4.23
C CYS A 32 -9.25 -14.17 3.15
N SER A 33 -8.47 -15.22 3.44
CA SER A 33 -8.32 -16.37 2.53
C SER A 33 -9.61 -17.17 2.40
N ILE A 34 -10.33 -17.38 3.50
CA ILE A 34 -11.60 -18.13 3.52
C ILE A 34 -12.73 -17.37 2.82
N PHE A 35 -12.86 -16.08 3.09
CA PHE A 35 -13.97 -15.25 2.59
C PHE A 35 -13.71 -14.61 1.22
N GLY A 36 -12.46 -14.71 0.73
CA GLY A 36 -12.04 -14.13 -0.54
C GLY A 36 -11.99 -12.61 -0.49
N LEU A 37 -10.93 -12.08 0.13
CA LEU A 37 -10.53 -10.68 0.08
C LEU A 37 -9.06 -10.62 -0.33
N TYR A 38 -8.75 -9.81 -1.35
CA TYR A 38 -7.37 -9.51 -1.73
C TYR A 38 -6.72 -8.61 -0.67
N VAL A 39 -5.52 -8.96 -0.23
CA VAL A 39 -4.81 -8.25 0.84
C VAL A 39 -3.54 -7.62 0.29
N VAL A 40 -3.39 -6.32 0.55
CA VAL A 40 -2.09 -5.65 0.58
C VAL A 40 -1.60 -5.74 2.00
N ASP A 41 -0.58 -6.55 2.25
CA ASP A 41 0.01 -6.67 3.57
C ASP A 41 1.23 -5.74 3.70
N GLU A 42 1.30 -5.00 4.80
CA GLU A 42 2.17 -3.82 4.90
C GLU A 42 3.13 -3.92 6.07
N ALA A 43 4.40 -3.59 5.83
CA ALA A 43 5.41 -3.55 6.88
C ALA A 43 5.05 -2.45 7.90
N ASN A 44 5.24 -2.74 9.19
CA ASN A 44 5.05 -1.76 10.27
C ASN A 44 6.19 -0.73 10.27
N LEU A 45 6.17 0.16 9.29
CA LEU A 45 7.18 1.17 9.05
C LEU A 45 6.51 2.46 8.58
N GLU A 46 6.49 3.44 9.48
CA GLU A 46 6.07 4.80 9.17
C GLU A 46 6.93 5.79 9.94
N THR A 47 7.41 6.83 9.24
CA THR A 47 8.27 7.87 9.83
C THR A 47 7.82 9.26 9.44
N HIS A 48 6.50 9.47 9.26
CA HIS A 48 5.92 10.75 8.85
C HIS A 48 6.25 11.89 9.84
N GLY A 49 6.57 11.59 11.10
CA GLY A 49 7.05 12.59 12.05
C GLY A 49 8.38 13.27 11.66
N PHE A 50 9.15 12.69 10.74
CA PHE A 50 10.35 13.30 10.15
C PHE A 50 9.96 14.09 8.89
N ASP A 51 10.76 15.08 8.50
CA ASP A 51 10.43 15.89 7.31
C ASP A 51 10.41 15.00 6.05
N PRO A 52 9.24 14.87 5.37
CA PRO A 52 9.07 13.98 4.23
C PRO A 52 9.83 14.44 2.97
N THR A 53 10.36 15.67 2.98
CA THR A 53 11.20 16.22 1.91
C THR A 53 12.67 15.78 2.02
N LEU A 54 13.07 15.18 3.15
CA LEU A 54 14.42 14.69 3.41
C LEU A 54 14.74 13.37 2.67
N GLN A 55 14.49 13.35 1.37
CA GLN A 55 14.94 12.26 0.51
C GLN A 55 16.47 12.34 0.37
N TYR A 56 17.14 11.19 0.45
CA TYR A 56 18.60 11.11 0.37
C TYR A 56 19.34 11.95 1.44
N ASN A 57 18.73 12.13 2.61
CA ASN A 57 19.30 12.85 3.74
C ASN A 57 19.26 11.95 5.00
N GLU A 58 20.41 11.82 5.69
CA GLU A 58 20.57 10.98 6.88
C GLU A 58 19.72 11.40 8.10
N GLU A 59 19.08 12.57 8.07
CA GLU A 59 18.05 12.94 9.04
C GLU A 59 16.75 12.13 8.85
N ASN A 60 16.51 11.59 7.65
CA ASN A 60 15.45 10.61 7.41
C ASN A 60 15.95 9.19 7.78
N PRO A 61 15.23 8.44 8.63
CA PRO A 61 15.62 7.07 9.02
C PRO A 61 15.89 6.12 7.85
N CYS A 62 15.19 6.27 6.72
CA CYS A 62 15.41 5.45 5.53
C CYS A 62 16.77 5.67 4.86
N CYS A 63 17.43 6.80 5.15
CA CYS A 63 18.77 7.13 4.67
C CYS A 63 19.87 6.96 5.72
N ASN A 64 19.50 6.81 6.99
CA ASN A 64 20.43 6.69 8.10
C ASN A 64 20.84 5.23 8.34
N PRO A 65 22.14 4.88 8.24
CA PRO A 65 22.62 3.51 8.47
C PRO A 65 22.30 2.94 9.86
N GLU A 66 22.15 3.77 10.89
CA GLU A 66 21.81 3.33 12.25
C GLU A 66 20.42 2.68 12.30
N TRP A 67 19.52 3.06 11.39
CA TRP A 67 18.15 2.54 11.31
C TRP A 67 18.00 1.38 10.32
N SER A 68 19.03 1.08 9.51
CA SER A 68 18.93 0.07 8.44
C SER A 68 18.52 -1.31 8.96
N SER A 69 19.07 -1.77 10.09
CA SER A 69 18.70 -3.08 10.64
C SER A 69 17.23 -3.11 11.10
N ALA A 70 16.78 -2.05 11.78
CA ALA A 70 15.41 -1.95 12.26
C ALA A 70 14.39 -1.92 11.10
N ILE A 71 14.71 -1.16 10.04
CA ILE A 71 13.89 -1.08 8.84
C ILE A 71 13.83 -2.44 8.15
N MET A 72 14.98 -3.07 7.87
CA MET A 72 15.04 -4.40 7.25
C MET A 72 14.27 -5.46 8.05
N GLU A 73 14.31 -5.40 9.37
CA GLU A 73 13.57 -6.33 10.23
C GLU A 73 12.05 -6.26 10.01
N ARG A 74 11.50 -5.07 9.71
CA ARG A 74 10.05 -4.90 9.45
C ARG A 74 9.60 -5.65 8.21
N GLY A 75 10.32 -5.49 7.10
CA GLY A 75 9.99 -6.18 5.85
C GLY A 75 10.27 -7.68 5.91
N THR A 76 11.41 -8.08 6.48
CA THR A 76 11.79 -9.50 6.57
C THR A 76 10.81 -10.31 7.43
N ARG A 77 10.38 -9.76 8.58
CA ARG A 77 9.39 -10.43 9.45
C ARG A 77 8.01 -10.53 8.82
N LEU A 78 7.56 -9.48 8.13
CA LEU A 78 6.29 -9.46 7.38
C LEU A 78 6.22 -10.65 6.41
N VAL A 79 7.15 -10.72 5.46
CA VAL A 79 7.08 -11.68 4.35
C VAL A 79 7.38 -13.11 4.83
N SER A 80 8.34 -13.26 5.74
CA SER A 80 8.66 -14.59 6.30
C SER A 80 7.49 -15.21 7.06
N MET A 81 6.65 -14.39 7.72
CA MET A 81 5.51 -14.88 8.49
C MET A 81 4.30 -15.19 7.63
N HIS A 82 4.05 -14.39 6.58
CA HIS A 82 2.75 -14.39 5.90
C HIS A 82 2.76 -14.90 4.45
N SER A 83 3.93 -15.26 3.88
CA SER A 83 4.07 -15.67 2.46
C SER A 83 3.20 -16.84 2.01
N ASN A 84 2.70 -17.67 2.92
CA ASN A 84 1.82 -18.80 2.59
C ASN A 84 0.33 -18.43 2.51
N HIS A 85 -0.06 -17.19 2.80
CA HIS A 85 -1.46 -16.78 2.67
C HIS A 85 -1.81 -16.41 1.22
N PRO A 86 -2.75 -17.11 0.57
CA PRO A 86 -3.13 -16.82 -0.81
C PRO A 86 -3.96 -15.54 -0.96
N SER A 87 -4.55 -15.04 0.12
CA SER A 87 -5.26 -13.74 0.12
C SER A 87 -4.32 -12.57 -0.09
N ILE A 88 -3.07 -12.69 0.36
CA ILE A 88 -2.06 -11.64 0.18
C ILE A 88 -1.60 -11.67 -1.27
N VAL A 89 -1.79 -10.55 -1.95
CA VAL A 89 -1.47 -10.40 -3.38
C VAL A 89 -0.45 -9.30 -3.65
N ILE A 90 -0.16 -8.43 -2.68
CA ILE A 90 0.85 -7.37 -2.79
C ILE A 90 1.55 -7.21 -1.43
N TRP A 91 2.87 -7.03 -1.45
CA TRP A 91 3.63 -6.56 -0.29
C TRP A 91 3.79 -5.05 -0.31
N SER A 92 3.53 -4.37 0.79
CA SER A 92 3.83 -2.95 0.95
C SER A 92 5.02 -2.73 1.87
N LEU A 93 5.99 -1.90 1.44
CA LEU A 93 7.22 -1.64 2.20
C LEU A 93 7.01 -0.76 3.45
N GLY A 94 5.80 -0.26 3.65
CA GLY A 94 5.42 0.65 4.74
C GLY A 94 4.60 1.82 4.22
N ASN A 95 4.52 2.88 5.02
CA ASN A 95 3.76 4.09 4.73
C ASN A 95 4.57 5.34 5.07
N GLU A 96 4.49 6.40 4.26
CA GLU A 96 5.00 7.75 4.56
C GLU A 96 6.36 7.84 5.30
N ALA A 97 7.30 6.95 4.97
CA ALA A 97 8.61 6.91 5.63
C ALA A 97 9.73 7.60 4.82
N GLY A 98 9.39 8.20 3.68
CA GLY A 98 10.35 8.76 2.74
C GLY A 98 10.98 7.68 1.85
N TYR A 99 12.19 7.91 1.36
CA TYR A 99 12.89 6.92 0.52
C TYR A 99 14.40 7.03 0.68
N GLY A 100 15.06 5.88 0.70
CA GLY A 100 16.51 5.79 0.88
C GLY A 100 17.03 4.35 0.70
N PRO A 101 18.35 4.14 0.89
CA PRO A 101 19.00 2.84 0.73
C PRO A 101 18.35 1.71 1.54
N SER A 102 17.81 1.98 2.73
CA SER A 102 17.15 0.96 3.56
C SER A 102 15.86 0.43 2.91
N ILE A 103 15.08 1.30 2.26
CA ILE A 103 13.87 0.88 1.52
C ILE A 103 14.25 0.10 0.26
N ALA A 104 15.26 0.56 -0.48
CA ALA A 104 15.76 -0.14 -1.67
C ALA A 104 16.30 -1.53 -1.33
N ALA A 105 17.03 -1.66 -0.22
CA ALA A 105 17.53 -2.94 0.29
C ALA A 105 16.38 -3.87 0.69
N MET A 106 15.35 -3.35 1.36
CA MET A 106 14.16 -4.13 1.73
C MET A 106 13.45 -4.67 0.50
N ALA A 107 13.21 -3.82 -0.51
CA ALA A 107 12.59 -4.22 -1.76
C ALA A 107 13.42 -5.32 -2.46
N GLY A 108 14.74 -5.14 -2.54
CA GLY A 108 15.64 -6.14 -3.12
C GLY A 108 15.58 -7.48 -2.40
N TRP A 109 15.56 -7.48 -1.07
CA TRP A 109 15.45 -8.71 -0.28
C TRP A 109 14.08 -9.39 -0.47
N ILE A 110 12.98 -8.64 -0.45
CA ILE A 110 11.63 -9.21 -0.64
C ILE A 110 11.52 -9.88 -2.01
N ARG A 111 12.06 -9.26 -3.06
CA ARG A 111 12.08 -9.84 -4.42
C ARG A 111 12.87 -11.14 -4.52
N ASP A 112 13.94 -11.27 -3.75
CA ASP A 112 14.76 -12.49 -3.69
C ASP A 112 14.04 -13.60 -2.90
N PHE A 113 13.33 -13.22 -1.83
CA PHE A 113 12.64 -14.17 -0.95
C PHE A 113 11.29 -14.65 -1.49
N ASP A 114 10.47 -13.75 -2.06
CA ASP A 114 9.14 -14.04 -2.62
C ASP A 114 8.99 -13.35 -3.97
N ASP A 115 9.27 -14.10 -5.04
CA ASP A 115 9.11 -13.65 -6.43
C ASP A 115 7.66 -13.82 -6.95
N THR A 116 6.74 -14.29 -6.12
CA THR A 116 5.36 -14.62 -6.52
C THR A 116 4.40 -13.44 -6.42
N ARG A 117 4.80 -12.34 -5.77
CA ARG A 117 3.95 -11.17 -5.50
C ARG A 117 4.65 -9.85 -5.85
N PRO A 118 3.93 -8.88 -6.44
CA PRO A 118 4.45 -7.53 -6.64
C PRO A 118 4.62 -6.78 -5.31
N ILE A 119 5.48 -5.76 -5.36
CA ILE A 119 5.72 -4.82 -4.26
C ILE A 119 5.05 -3.47 -4.59
N GLN A 120 4.42 -2.85 -3.61
CA GLN A 120 4.02 -1.45 -3.67
C GLN A 120 4.73 -0.61 -2.60
N TYR A 121 5.01 0.65 -2.91
CA TYR A 121 5.44 1.62 -1.91
C TYR A 121 5.19 3.06 -2.39
N GLU A 122 4.40 3.81 -1.63
CA GLU A 122 4.09 5.20 -1.95
C GLU A 122 5.25 6.14 -1.60
N GLY A 123 5.97 5.86 -0.51
CA GLY A 123 7.06 6.68 -0.02
C GLY A 123 8.13 6.92 -1.10
N GLY A 124 8.61 8.17 -1.20
CA GLY A 124 9.48 8.58 -2.29
C GLY A 124 8.74 8.92 -3.59
N GLY A 125 7.42 9.08 -3.56
CA GLY A 125 6.62 9.58 -4.68
C GLY A 125 6.05 8.50 -5.60
N SER A 126 5.93 7.25 -5.12
CA SER A 126 5.19 6.12 -5.74
C SER A 126 5.69 5.64 -7.11
N ARG A 127 6.85 6.12 -7.59
CA ARG A 127 7.40 5.81 -8.92
C ARG A 127 8.88 5.41 -8.92
N THR A 128 9.41 5.06 -7.75
CA THR A 128 10.80 4.60 -7.60
C THR A 128 10.99 3.20 -8.21
N SER A 129 12.21 2.70 -8.30
CA SER A 129 12.48 1.33 -8.77
C SER A 129 12.11 0.26 -7.74
N SER A 130 11.78 0.65 -6.50
CA SER A 130 11.40 -0.27 -5.43
C SER A 130 9.91 -0.65 -5.45
N THR A 131 9.13 -0.13 -6.40
CA THR A 131 7.69 -0.40 -6.52
C THR A 131 7.33 -0.93 -7.90
N ASP A 132 6.54 -2.00 -7.93
CA ASP A 132 5.96 -2.62 -9.14
C ASP A 132 4.59 -2.05 -9.49
N VAL A 133 3.92 -1.45 -8.51
CA VAL A 133 2.64 -0.77 -8.66
C VAL A 133 2.83 0.71 -8.36
N ILE A 134 2.34 1.58 -9.23
CA ILE A 134 2.32 3.02 -8.97
C ILE A 134 1.18 3.29 -8.02
N CYS A 135 1.49 3.69 -6.79
CA CYS A 135 0.48 3.78 -5.75
C CYS A 135 0.39 5.14 -5.07
N PRO A 136 0.09 6.22 -5.81
CA PRO A 136 0.05 7.55 -5.22
C PRO A 136 -1.17 7.69 -4.31
N MET A 137 -0.97 8.41 -3.22
CA MET A 137 -2.00 8.72 -2.25
C MET A 137 -2.75 10.01 -2.62
N TYR A 138 -4.08 9.99 -2.55
CA TYR A 138 -4.99 11.11 -2.83
C TYR A 138 -4.77 11.83 -4.19
N ALA A 139 -4.19 11.15 -5.18
CA ALA A 139 -4.00 11.71 -6.51
C ALA A 139 -5.33 11.97 -7.19
N ARG A 140 -5.53 13.18 -7.73
CA ARG A 140 -6.75 13.55 -8.46
C ARG A 140 -6.88 12.75 -9.74
N VAL A 141 -8.12 12.60 -10.25
CA VAL A 141 -8.41 11.96 -11.55
C VAL A 141 -7.52 12.48 -12.69
N LYS A 142 -7.28 13.79 -12.76
CA LYS A 142 -6.39 14.39 -13.77
C LYS A 142 -4.91 13.98 -13.63
N GLN A 143 -4.47 13.64 -12.42
CA GLN A 143 -3.10 13.23 -12.14
C GLN A 143 -2.89 11.76 -12.52
N ILE A 144 -3.83 10.88 -12.18
CA ILE A 144 -3.75 9.46 -12.57
C ILE A 144 -3.84 9.28 -14.09
N LEU A 145 -4.70 10.05 -14.78
CA LEU A 145 -4.76 10.05 -16.25
C LEU A 145 -3.47 10.60 -16.89
N LYS A 146 -2.81 11.56 -16.23
CA LYS A 146 -1.51 12.05 -16.68
C LYS A 146 -0.43 10.97 -16.57
N VAL A 147 -0.45 10.13 -15.54
CA VAL A 147 0.48 9.01 -15.40
C VAL A 147 0.17 7.92 -16.43
N ASP A 148 -1.09 7.53 -16.59
CA ASP A 148 -1.55 6.54 -17.56
C ASP A 148 -1.19 6.87 -19.02
N SER A 149 -1.14 8.16 -19.36
CA SER A 149 -0.75 8.63 -20.70
C SER A 149 0.78 8.69 -20.95
N MET A 150 1.62 8.41 -19.94
CA MET A 150 3.07 8.40 -20.10
C MET A 150 3.51 7.16 -20.89
N GLN A 151 4.31 7.35 -21.94
CA GLN A 151 4.75 6.25 -22.82
C GLN A 151 5.82 5.36 -22.18
N ASP A 152 6.55 5.87 -21.21
CA ASP A 152 7.67 5.21 -20.52
C ASP A 152 7.26 4.57 -19.18
N GLU A 153 5.97 4.58 -18.86
CA GLU A 153 5.44 4.02 -17.62
C GLU A 153 4.49 2.87 -17.94
N HIS A 154 4.88 1.66 -17.56
CA HIS A 154 4.14 0.42 -17.90
C HIS A 154 3.56 -0.28 -16.67
N ARG A 155 3.84 0.23 -15.48
CA ARG A 155 3.32 -0.33 -14.22
C ARG A 155 1.86 0.07 -14.05
N PRO A 156 1.00 -0.81 -13.50
CA PRO A 156 -0.37 -0.45 -13.18
C PRO A 156 -0.39 0.58 -12.05
N LEU A 157 -1.47 1.37 -12.01
CA LEU A 157 -1.71 2.36 -10.97
C LEU A 157 -2.87 1.93 -10.08
N ILE A 158 -2.62 1.83 -8.78
CA ILE A 158 -3.62 1.55 -7.74
C ILE A 158 -3.47 2.62 -6.66
N LEU A 159 -4.49 3.43 -6.42
CA LEU A 159 -4.41 4.43 -5.34
C LEU A 159 -4.32 3.71 -3.98
N CYS A 160 -3.16 3.78 -3.29
CA CYS A 160 -3.01 3.15 -1.98
C CYS A 160 -3.94 3.76 -0.92
N GLU A 161 -4.33 5.03 -1.14
CA GLU A 161 -5.36 5.77 -0.42
C GLU A 161 -6.05 6.75 -1.37
N TYR A 162 -7.38 6.79 -1.36
CA TYR A 162 -8.17 7.82 -2.03
C TYR A 162 -9.51 8.05 -1.33
N SER A 163 -10.23 9.08 -1.77
CA SER A 163 -11.59 9.37 -1.29
C SER A 163 -11.70 9.39 0.24
N HIS A 164 -10.91 10.24 0.90
CA HIS A 164 -10.92 10.39 2.35
C HIS A 164 -12.35 10.53 2.91
N SER A 165 -12.78 9.58 3.74
CA SER A 165 -14.17 9.33 4.15
C SER A 165 -14.53 9.94 5.51
N MET A 166 -13.78 10.94 5.95
CA MET A 166 -14.05 11.64 7.20
C MET A 166 -15.38 12.43 7.16
N GLY A 167 -16.33 12.02 7.99
CA GLY A 167 -17.62 12.71 8.14
C GLY A 167 -18.48 12.68 6.87
N ASN A 168 -19.11 13.82 6.54
CA ASN A 168 -19.88 13.95 5.30
C ASN A 168 -18.93 14.24 4.12
N SER A 169 -18.41 13.18 3.51
CA SER A 169 -17.35 13.24 2.50
C SER A 169 -17.64 12.31 1.29
N THR A 170 -16.59 11.77 0.65
CA THR A 170 -16.67 10.76 -0.43
C THR A 170 -17.42 11.24 -1.67
N GLY A 171 -17.39 12.57 -1.88
CA GLY A 171 -17.87 13.20 -3.10
C GLY A 171 -17.05 12.79 -4.33
N ASN A 172 -17.69 12.85 -5.50
CA ASN A 172 -17.07 12.58 -6.81
C ASN A 172 -16.45 11.18 -6.99
N LEU A 173 -16.81 10.20 -6.16
CA LEU A 173 -16.32 8.83 -6.27
C LEU A 173 -16.54 8.24 -7.68
N HIS A 174 -17.70 8.53 -8.29
CA HIS A 174 -18.01 8.10 -9.67
C HIS A 174 -16.99 8.58 -10.71
N LYS A 175 -16.33 9.73 -10.53
CA LYS A 175 -15.30 10.22 -11.46
C LYS A 175 -14.01 9.41 -11.41
N TYR A 176 -13.65 8.88 -10.25
CA TYR A 176 -12.54 7.94 -10.15
C TYR A 176 -12.88 6.63 -10.88
N TRP A 177 -14.07 6.08 -10.63
CA TRP A 177 -14.49 4.82 -11.26
C TRP A 177 -14.72 4.94 -12.77
N GLU A 178 -15.21 6.08 -13.29
CA GLU A 178 -15.22 6.36 -14.73
C GLU A 178 -13.81 6.25 -15.32
N ALA A 179 -12.80 6.78 -14.64
CA ALA A 179 -11.40 6.69 -15.08
C ALA A 179 -10.86 5.26 -14.97
N PHE A 180 -11.11 4.55 -13.87
CA PHE A 180 -10.68 3.17 -13.67
C PHE A 180 -11.28 2.22 -14.72
N TYR A 181 -12.56 2.36 -15.05
CA TYR A 181 -13.20 1.52 -16.07
C TYR A 181 -12.77 1.86 -17.49
N SER A 182 -12.32 3.09 -17.75
CA SER A 182 -11.98 3.53 -19.11
C SER A 182 -10.51 3.30 -19.48
N ASN A 183 -9.63 2.99 -18.51
CA ASN A 183 -8.19 2.85 -18.74
C ASN A 183 -7.66 1.59 -18.04
N GLU A 184 -7.14 0.64 -18.82
CA GLU A 184 -6.75 -0.69 -18.33
C GLU A 184 -5.62 -0.66 -17.29
N SER A 185 -4.72 0.34 -17.36
CA SER A 185 -3.63 0.47 -16.39
C SER A 185 -4.09 0.98 -15.03
N LEU A 186 -5.27 1.61 -14.94
CA LEU A 186 -5.82 2.18 -13.72
C LEU A 186 -6.70 1.16 -12.99
N GLN A 187 -6.11 0.48 -12.01
CA GLN A 187 -6.69 -0.73 -11.39
C GLN A 187 -7.42 -0.46 -10.05
N GLY A 188 -7.90 0.77 -9.84
CA GLY A 188 -8.71 1.13 -8.67
C GLY A 188 -7.90 1.72 -7.51
N GLY A 189 -8.30 1.39 -6.28
CA GLY A 189 -7.65 1.90 -5.08
C GLY A 189 -8.39 1.57 -3.77
N PHE A 190 -7.81 1.99 -2.65
CA PHE A 190 -8.32 1.77 -1.29
C PHE A 190 -8.86 3.06 -0.69
N ILE A 191 -10.12 3.06 -0.28
CA ILE A 191 -10.73 4.22 0.38
C ILE A 191 -10.12 4.39 1.77
N TRP A 192 -9.72 5.60 2.13
CA TRP A 192 -9.33 5.92 3.52
C TRP A 192 -10.52 6.47 4.29
N ASP A 193 -11.09 5.80 5.29
CA ASP A 193 -10.74 4.49 5.85
C ASP A 193 -11.98 3.64 6.14
N TRP A 194 -11.79 2.49 6.80
CA TRP A 194 -12.86 1.51 7.07
C TRP A 194 -13.76 1.91 8.26
N VAL A 195 -13.18 2.40 9.35
CA VAL A 195 -13.89 2.63 10.62
C VAL A 195 -13.28 3.77 11.41
N ASP A 196 -14.11 4.68 11.94
CA ASP A 196 -13.68 5.78 12.78
C ASP A 196 -12.98 5.29 14.06
N GLN A 197 -11.81 5.87 14.38
CA GLN A 197 -11.04 5.55 15.59
C GLN A 197 -11.55 6.31 16.83
N GLY A 198 -12.85 6.18 17.14
CA GLY A 198 -13.49 6.73 18.33
C GLY A 198 -13.45 5.75 19.53
N LEU A 199 -13.06 6.25 20.71
CA LEU A 199 -13.00 5.47 21.97
C LEU A 199 -14.35 5.33 22.66
#